data_AF-A0A453NBW2-F1
#
_entry.id   AF-A0A453NBW2-F1
#
_cell.length_a   1.000
_cell.length_b   1.000
_cell.length_c   1.000
_cell.angle_alpha   90.00
_cell.angle_beta   90.00
_cell.angle_gamma   90.00
#
_symmetry.space_group_name_H-M   'P 1'
#
loop_
_entity.id
_entity.type
_entity.pdbx_description
1 polymer ?
#
loop_
_entity_poly.entity_id
_entity_poly.type
_entity_poly.pdbx_seq_one_letter_code
_entity_poly.pdbx_strand_id
1 'polypeptide(L)'
;GGPRLEEIQAALPALEAAVRPIRAPMAELAAAGPHIDRAVGPAAAVLKVFDAVHGLEPPLLEPGAAARDLPGYLAVLGRLEEALRFLSGNCGLAAEWLADIVEYLGDHDLADPRFLAEVGVALDGLKKPSGYLDGGLLAAALDVLEAEFRRLLAEHSAPLALQQQGATPASTAPARVPTAAVRKLSPILDRLLANGRQDHCISLYADARGGVVSASLHALGLDYLHNPADDAQALGPGVELWGRHLEFVVRRLLESERQLCAKVFGQHKDDASVCFAEIASRASVLDFLRFGRAAADAKKDPIKLLRLLEVFDSLNKLRLDFNRLFGGKVCADIQCQTRDLVKLLVDGSVEIFEELIVQVELQRHMPPPADGGVPRLVTFIVEYCNRLLGEKYRPVLAQVLTIHRSWRKEVFSDKMLAVAVLNIVKALEANFDVWSKAYGNKIQSYIFMMNTRWHFYKHVKATKLAELLGDVWIRDHEKFKDFYLTVFMRDSWGALSPLLNREGLILFSKGRATAKDLVKQRLKTFNARFSEMFHEQSAWIIPDKDLRRETCDLVIQAIVPPYRSYMQNYGPLVEQDASASKYVKYTVDGLEKMLGSLFALRPRRSGSFQIGHSNGKITSAMTGMYRSASTVK
;
A
#
# COMPACT_ATOMS: atom_id res chain seq x y z
N GLY A 1 -55.27 68.33 -66.43
CA GLY A 1 -53.95 68.56 -65.82
C GLY A 1 -53.90 67.93 -64.45
N GLY A 2 -53.78 66.60 -64.38
CA GLY A 2 -53.72 65.82 -63.14
C GLY A 2 -52.34 65.26 -62.77
N PRO A 3 -51.54 64.69 -63.70
CA PRO A 3 -50.34 63.94 -63.29
C PRO A 3 -49.16 64.83 -62.86
N ARG A 4 -49.01 66.02 -63.46
CA ARG A 4 -47.93 66.97 -63.10
C ARG A 4 -48.15 67.66 -61.75
N LEU A 5 -49.39 67.84 -61.31
CA LEU A 5 -49.67 68.46 -60.02
C LEU A 5 -49.39 67.47 -58.89
N GLU A 6 -49.79 66.20 -59.06
CA GLU A 6 -49.49 65.12 -58.11
C GLU A 6 -47.99 64.82 -58.02
N GLU A 7 -47.24 64.85 -59.13
CA GLU A 7 -45.76 64.73 -59.09
C GLU A 7 -45.10 65.88 -58.32
N ILE A 8 -45.56 67.13 -58.52
CA ILE A 8 -45.02 68.29 -57.80
C ILE A 8 -45.41 68.24 -56.31
N GLN A 9 -46.63 67.80 -55.99
CA GLN A 9 -47.11 67.66 -54.61
C GLN A 9 -46.46 66.48 -53.87
N ALA A 10 -46.07 65.43 -54.59
CA ALA A 10 -45.25 64.33 -54.07
C ALA A 10 -43.77 64.73 -53.90
N ALA A 11 -43.26 65.65 -54.72
CA ALA A 11 -41.91 66.18 -54.62
C ALA A 11 -41.76 67.33 -53.60
N LEU A 12 -42.85 68.02 -53.25
CA LEU A 12 -42.85 69.17 -52.32
C LEU A 12 -42.30 68.84 -50.92
N PRO A 13 -42.66 67.72 -50.26
CA PRO A 13 -42.11 67.37 -48.96
C PRO A 13 -40.62 67.03 -49.03
N ALA A 14 -40.17 66.43 -50.13
CA ALA A 14 -38.76 66.13 -50.37
C ALA A 14 -37.95 67.42 -50.64
N LEU A 15 -38.53 68.39 -51.34
CA LEU A 15 -37.93 69.69 -51.60
C LEU A 15 -37.92 70.58 -50.34
N GLU A 16 -38.98 70.55 -49.54
CA GLU A 16 -39.05 71.26 -48.25
C GLU A 16 -38.07 70.67 -47.23
N ALA A 17 -37.92 69.34 -47.17
CA ALA A 17 -36.89 68.69 -46.37
C ALA A 17 -35.47 69.08 -46.84
N ALA A 18 -35.23 69.18 -48.15
CA ALA A 18 -33.93 69.56 -48.70
C ALA A 18 -33.57 71.05 -48.50
N VAL A 19 -34.55 71.95 -48.34
CA VAL A 19 -34.34 73.41 -48.20
C VAL A 19 -34.46 73.89 -46.73
N ARG A 20 -34.99 73.05 -45.82
CA ARG A 20 -35.14 73.34 -44.38
C ARG A 20 -33.88 73.81 -43.63
N PRO A 21 -32.67 73.21 -43.80
CA PRO A 21 -31.48 73.69 -43.09
C PRO A 21 -31.08 75.13 -43.46
N ILE A 22 -31.58 75.66 -44.58
CA ILE A 22 -31.33 77.05 -45.03
C ILE A 22 -32.30 78.04 -44.35
N ARG A 23 -33.39 77.56 -43.71
CA ARG A 23 -34.41 78.37 -43.00
C ARG A 23 -34.23 78.42 -41.49
N ALA A 24 -33.29 77.69 -40.90
CA ALA A 24 -33.02 77.73 -39.47
C ALA A 24 -32.56 79.15 -39.04
N PRO A 25 -32.95 79.64 -37.85
CA PRO A 25 -32.50 80.94 -37.36
C PRO A 25 -30.96 80.95 -37.26
N MET A 26 -30.29 81.94 -37.87
CA MET A 26 -28.82 82.07 -37.82
C MET A 26 -28.24 82.00 -36.39
N ALA A 27 -29.01 82.40 -35.38
CA ALA A 27 -28.63 82.31 -33.97
C ALA A 27 -28.63 80.87 -33.42
N GLU A 28 -29.57 80.03 -33.83
CA GLU A 28 -29.67 78.62 -33.40
C GLU A 28 -28.61 77.77 -34.11
N LEU A 29 -28.32 78.07 -35.38
CA LEU A 29 -27.26 77.42 -36.13
C LEU A 29 -25.86 77.75 -35.58
N ALA A 30 -25.65 79.00 -35.14
CA ALA A 30 -24.42 79.43 -34.47
C ALA A 30 -24.26 78.82 -33.07
N ALA A 31 -25.35 78.58 -32.35
CA ALA A 31 -25.35 77.90 -31.05
C ALA A 31 -25.13 76.38 -31.17
N ALA A 32 -25.62 75.75 -32.25
CA ALA A 32 -25.47 74.32 -32.48
C ALA A 32 -24.01 73.89 -32.70
N GLY A 33 -23.16 74.71 -33.33
CA GLY A 33 -21.74 74.39 -33.57
C GLY A 33 -20.96 73.98 -32.31
N PRO A 34 -20.94 74.83 -31.25
CA PRO A 34 -20.33 74.48 -29.96
C PRO A 34 -20.92 73.23 -29.29
N HIS A 35 -22.21 72.97 -29.48
CA HIS A 35 -22.87 71.77 -28.95
C HIS A 35 -22.43 70.52 -29.71
N ILE A 36 -22.37 70.57 -31.04
CA ILE A 36 -21.84 69.52 -31.93
C ILE A 36 -20.38 69.20 -31.57
N ASP A 37 -19.53 70.23 -31.47
CA ASP A 37 -18.11 70.05 -31.13
C ASP A 37 -17.92 69.40 -29.74
N ARG A 38 -18.85 69.63 -28.81
CA ARG A 38 -18.80 69.08 -27.45
C ARG A 38 -19.00 67.56 -27.38
N ALA A 39 -19.72 66.93 -28.31
CA ALA A 39 -19.79 65.45 -28.38
C ALA A 39 -18.91 64.85 -29.48
N VAL A 40 -18.74 65.55 -30.61
CA VAL A 40 -17.91 65.04 -31.73
C VAL A 40 -16.44 64.98 -31.35
N GLY A 41 -15.93 65.94 -30.57
CA GLY A 41 -14.53 65.91 -30.08
C GLY A 41 -14.20 64.66 -29.24
N PRO A 42 -14.97 64.37 -28.17
CA PRO A 42 -14.81 63.14 -27.39
C PRO A 42 -15.05 61.85 -28.21
N ALA A 43 -16.03 61.83 -29.11
CA ALA A 43 -16.27 60.68 -29.99
C ALA A 43 -15.09 60.44 -30.94
N ALA A 44 -14.48 61.49 -31.50
CA ALA A 44 -13.28 61.39 -32.32
C ALA A 44 -12.06 60.91 -31.51
N ALA A 45 -11.97 61.25 -30.21
CA ALA A 45 -10.94 60.71 -29.33
C ALA A 45 -11.12 59.21 -29.07
N VAL A 46 -12.37 58.74 -28.88
CA VAL A 46 -12.70 57.32 -28.78
C VAL A 46 -12.35 56.57 -30.07
N LEU A 47 -12.66 57.13 -31.24
CA LEU A 47 -12.27 56.56 -32.54
C LEU A 47 -10.76 56.46 -32.71
N LYS A 48 -9.98 57.46 -32.29
CA LYS A 48 -8.51 57.37 -32.33
C LYS A 48 -7.95 56.26 -31.45
N VAL A 49 -8.57 55.98 -30.31
CA VAL A 49 -8.18 54.85 -29.44
C VAL A 49 -8.57 53.52 -30.09
N PHE A 50 -9.71 53.48 -30.79
CA PHE A 50 -10.12 52.31 -31.57
C PHE A 50 -9.16 52.02 -32.74
N ASP A 51 -8.76 53.03 -33.50
CA ASP A 51 -7.73 52.91 -34.55
C ASP A 51 -6.38 52.46 -33.96
N ALA A 52 -6.03 52.95 -32.77
CA ALA A 52 -4.83 52.52 -32.07
C ALA A 52 -4.89 51.04 -31.66
N VAL A 53 -6.05 50.53 -31.25
CA VAL A 53 -6.26 49.09 -30.95
C VAL A 53 -6.02 48.23 -32.19
N HIS A 54 -6.55 48.63 -33.35
CA HIS A 54 -6.27 47.93 -34.61
C HIS A 54 -4.79 48.04 -35.03
N GLY A 55 -4.12 49.15 -34.71
CA GLY A 55 -2.67 49.28 -34.89
C GLY A 55 -1.83 48.32 -34.04
N LEU A 56 -2.39 47.75 -32.96
CA LEU A 56 -1.73 46.76 -32.10
C LEU A 56 -1.97 45.31 -32.55
N GLU A 57 -2.80 45.06 -33.56
CA GLU A 57 -3.12 43.72 -34.07
C GLU A 57 -1.90 43.01 -34.72
N PRO A 58 -1.13 43.64 -35.63
CA PRO A 58 0.03 42.98 -36.27
C PRO A 58 1.12 42.47 -35.29
N PRO A 59 1.56 43.23 -34.27
CA PRO A 59 2.59 42.75 -33.34
C PRO A 59 2.08 41.68 -32.35
N LEU A 60 0.78 41.57 -32.12
CA LEU A 60 0.19 40.57 -31.22
C LEU A 60 -0.06 39.23 -31.93
N LEU A 61 -0.38 39.25 -33.22
CA LEU A 61 -0.68 38.04 -34.01
C LEU A 61 0.53 37.49 -34.77
N GLU A 62 1.71 38.12 -34.70
CA GLU A 62 2.91 37.59 -35.35
C GLU A 62 3.31 36.21 -34.76
N PRO A 63 3.48 35.16 -35.58
CA PRO A 63 3.85 33.83 -35.12
C PRO A 63 5.17 33.85 -34.34
N GLY A 64 5.12 33.51 -33.05
CA GLY A 64 6.30 33.47 -32.20
C GLY A 64 6.76 34.83 -31.65
N ALA A 65 5.92 35.87 -31.70
CA ALA A 65 6.22 37.15 -31.04
C ALA A 65 6.51 36.98 -29.54
N ALA A 66 5.65 36.25 -28.83
CA ALA A 66 5.82 35.94 -27.40
C ALA A 66 7.08 35.10 -27.10
N ALA A 67 7.53 34.28 -28.06
CA ALA A 67 8.72 33.45 -27.95
C ALA A 67 10.02 34.26 -28.03
N ARG A 68 10.05 35.30 -28.88
CA ARG A 68 11.24 36.12 -29.16
C ARG A 68 11.45 37.21 -28.10
N ASP A 69 10.38 37.93 -27.72
CA ASP A 69 10.43 39.01 -26.75
C ASP A 69 9.18 39.01 -25.84
N LEU A 70 9.23 38.20 -24.79
CA LEU A 70 8.13 38.07 -23.83
C LEU A 70 7.83 39.39 -23.08
N PRO A 71 8.82 40.14 -22.53
CA PRO A 71 8.55 41.44 -21.92
C PRO A 71 7.91 42.45 -22.88
N GLY A 72 8.39 42.52 -24.13
CA GLY A 72 7.81 43.38 -25.16
C GLY A 72 6.36 43.01 -25.48
N TYR A 73 6.08 41.72 -25.67
CA TYR A 73 4.73 41.23 -25.93
C TYR A 73 3.76 41.54 -24.78
N LEU A 74 4.18 41.32 -23.52
CA LEU A 74 3.36 41.63 -22.34
C LEU A 74 3.09 43.14 -22.19
N ALA A 75 4.03 44.00 -22.60
CA ALA A 75 3.83 45.45 -22.60
C ALA A 75 2.80 45.89 -23.66
N VAL A 76 2.84 45.29 -24.86
CA VAL A 76 1.85 45.53 -25.93
C VAL A 76 0.46 45.05 -25.50
N LEU A 77 0.38 43.87 -24.87
CA LEU A 77 -0.87 43.35 -24.32
C LEU A 77 -1.44 44.25 -23.21
N GLY A 78 -0.58 44.75 -22.31
CA GLY A 78 -1.00 45.71 -21.28
C GLY A 78 -1.58 47.00 -21.86
N ARG A 79 -0.99 47.51 -22.96
CA ARG A 79 -1.53 48.66 -23.69
C ARG A 79 -2.89 48.36 -24.34
N LEU A 80 -3.08 47.15 -24.86
CA LEU A 80 -4.37 46.69 -25.38
C LEU A 80 -5.42 46.65 -24.26
N GLU A 81 -5.09 46.07 -23.10
CA GLU A 81 -5.99 46.01 -21.93
C GLU A 81 -6.40 47.41 -21.44
N GLU A 82 -5.46 48.36 -21.38
CA GLU A 82 -5.73 49.75 -21.02
C GLU A 82 -6.63 50.45 -22.05
N ALA A 83 -6.35 50.26 -23.34
CA ALA A 83 -7.16 50.81 -24.42
C ALA A 83 -8.59 50.24 -24.39
N LEU A 84 -8.76 48.94 -24.15
CA LEU A 84 -10.08 48.31 -24.04
C LEU A 84 -10.85 48.75 -22.81
N ARG A 85 -10.18 48.92 -21.67
CA ARG A 85 -10.80 49.51 -20.47
C ARG A 85 -11.26 50.94 -20.75
N PHE A 86 -10.44 51.74 -21.41
CA PHE A 86 -10.80 53.09 -21.83
C PHE A 86 -12.00 53.09 -22.79
N LEU A 87 -12.00 52.23 -23.81
CA LEU A 87 -13.13 52.11 -24.74
C LEU A 87 -14.41 51.66 -24.02
N SER A 88 -14.35 50.66 -23.15
CA SER A 88 -15.53 50.21 -22.40
C SER A 88 -16.16 51.30 -21.52
N GLY A 89 -15.33 52.19 -20.93
CA GLY A 89 -15.80 53.28 -20.07
C GLY A 89 -16.28 54.51 -20.82
N ASN A 90 -15.73 54.77 -22.02
CA ASN A 90 -15.99 56.00 -22.77
C ASN A 90 -16.89 55.80 -23.99
N CYS A 91 -17.03 54.59 -24.54
CA CYS A 91 -17.94 54.33 -25.67
C CYS A 91 -19.42 54.53 -25.27
N GLY A 92 -19.81 54.14 -24.06
CA GLY A 92 -21.16 54.38 -23.55
C GLY A 92 -21.46 55.88 -23.41
N LEU A 93 -20.54 56.62 -22.77
CA LEU A 93 -20.66 58.08 -22.62
C LEU A 93 -20.63 58.81 -23.96
N ALA A 94 -19.78 58.39 -24.90
CA ALA A 94 -19.74 58.96 -26.24
C ALA A 94 -21.03 58.69 -27.04
N ALA A 95 -21.62 57.49 -26.89
CA ALA A 95 -22.90 57.16 -27.51
C ALA A 95 -24.07 57.94 -26.90
N GLU A 96 -24.04 58.22 -25.58
CA GLU A 96 -25.00 59.10 -24.90
C GLU A 96 -24.85 60.54 -25.37
N TRP A 97 -23.63 61.10 -25.36
CA TRP A 97 -23.40 62.47 -25.84
C TRP A 97 -23.81 62.67 -27.30
N LEU A 98 -23.58 61.67 -28.16
CA LEU A 98 -24.04 61.73 -29.55
C LEU A 98 -25.56 61.59 -29.67
N ALA A 99 -26.20 60.79 -28.81
CA ALA A 99 -27.65 60.68 -28.77
C ALA A 99 -28.32 61.99 -28.30
N ASP A 100 -27.78 62.64 -27.26
CA ASP A 100 -28.25 63.93 -26.76
C ASP A 100 -28.19 65.02 -27.84
N ILE A 101 -27.17 64.97 -28.71
CA ILE A 101 -27.05 65.89 -29.84
C ILE A 101 -28.04 65.54 -30.96
N VAL A 102 -28.26 64.27 -31.25
CA VAL A 102 -29.27 63.84 -32.24
C VAL A 102 -30.67 64.26 -31.79
N GLU A 103 -30.96 64.17 -30.49
CA GLU A 103 -32.19 64.68 -29.88
C GLU A 103 -32.28 66.22 -29.98
N TYR A 104 -31.23 66.95 -29.60
CA TYR A 104 -31.16 68.41 -29.73
C TYR A 104 -31.34 68.90 -31.19
N LEU A 105 -30.72 68.24 -32.16
CA LEU A 105 -30.85 68.58 -33.58
C LEU A 105 -32.25 68.26 -34.12
N GLY A 106 -32.92 67.25 -33.57
CA GLY A 106 -34.31 66.91 -33.87
C GLY A 106 -35.31 67.90 -33.28
N ASP A 107 -35.13 68.29 -32.01
CA ASP A 107 -35.99 69.23 -31.29
C ASP A 107 -35.96 70.64 -31.90
N HIS A 108 -34.84 71.02 -32.50
CA HIS A 108 -34.64 72.32 -33.16
C HIS A 108 -34.83 72.29 -34.69
N ASP A 109 -35.27 71.17 -35.28
CA ASP A 109 -35.52 71.01 -36.73
C ASP A 109 -34.28 71.36 -37.61
N LEU A 110 -33.07 71.14 -37.08
CA LEU A 110 -31.79 71.60 -37.69
C LEU A 110 -31.19 70.62 -38.70
N ALA A 111 -31.72 69.39 -38.81
CA ALA A 111 -31.22 68.34 -39.71
C ALA A 111 -32.36 67.53 -40.36
N ASP A 112 -32.05 66.81 -41.44
CA ASP A 112 -33.02 65.96 -42.13
C ASP A 112 -33.49 64.83 -41.17
N PRO A 113 -34.80 64.66 -40.94
CA PRO A 113 -35.35 63.60 -40.10
C PRO A 113 -34.93 62.18 -40.54
N ARG A 114 -34.66 61.97 -41.84
CA ARG A 114 -34.15 60.67 -42.34
C ARG A 114 -32.72 60.42 -41.89
N PHE A 115 -31.88 61.45 -41.94
CA PHE A 115 -30.50 61.39 -41.47
C PHE A 115 -30.45 61.16 -39.95
N LEU A 116 -31.26 61.89 -39.17
CA LEU A 116 -31.34 61.69 -37.71
C LEU A 116 -31.84 60.28 -37.35
N ALA A 117 -32.79 59.73 -38.11
CA ALA A 117 -33.25 58.35 -37.92
C ALA A 117 -32.16 57.31 -38.25
N GLU A 118 -31.38 57.51 -39.32
CA GLU A 118 -30.25 56.63 -39.66
C GLU A 118 -29.15 56.67 -38.60
N VAL A 119 -28.79 57.87 -38.12
CA VAL A 119 -27.81 58.05 -37.03
C VAL A 119 -28.35 57.47 -35.71
N GLY A 120 -29.63 57.65 -35.41
CA GLY A 120 -30.29 57.06 -34.25
C GLY A 120 -30.24 55.53 -34.25
N VAL A 121 -30.49 54.89 -35.40
CA VAL A 121 -30.35 53.43 -35.56
C VAL A 121 -28.91 52.97 -35.37
N ALA A 122 -27.92 53.71 -35.88
CA ALA A 122 -26.51 53.41 -35.69
C ALA A 122 -26.07 53.56 -34.22
N LEU A 123 -26.57 54.59 -33.52
CA LEU A 123 -26.32 54.81 -32.10
C LEU A 123 -27.00 53.76 -31.21
N ASP A 124 -28.21 53.32 -31.54
CA ASP A 124 -28.87 52.20 -30.87
C ASP A 124 -28.14 50.86 -31.10
N GLY A 125 -27.46 50.71 -32.24
CA GLY A 125 -26.53 49.60 -32.50
C GLY A 125 -25.28 49.65 -31.61
N LEU A 126 -24.71 50.84 -31.40
CA LEU A 126 -23.57 51.08 -30.51
C LEU A 126 -23.93 50.95 -29.02
N LYS A 127 -25.15 51.32 -28.62
CA LYS A 127 -25.67 51.17 -27.24
C LYS A 127 -25.93 49.72 -26.84
N LYS A 128 -26.10 48.81 -27.80
CA LYS A 128 -26.20 47.36 -27.54
C LYS A 128 -24.80 46.75 -27.57
N PRO A 129 -24.19 46.39 -26.42
CA PRO A 129 -22.88 45.74 -26.40
C PRO A 129 -23.03 44.30 -26.91
N SER A 130 -23.04 44.12 -28.23
CA SER A 130 -23.26 42.80 -28.86
C SER A 130 -21.96 42.11 -29.30
N GLY A 131 -20.79 42.70 -29.07
CA GLY A 131 -19.51 42.07 -29.36
C GLY A 131 -18.37 42.70 -28.58
N TYR A 132 -17.31 41.91 -28.34
CA TYR A 132 -16.06 42.41 -27.79
C TYR A 132 -15.57 43.57 -28.69
N LEU A 133 -15.31 44.74 -28.10
CA LEU A 133 -14.90 45.97 -28.80
C LEU A 133 -13.60 45.82 -29.62
N ASP A 134 -12.91 44.69 -29.49
CA ASP A 134 -11.65 44.34 -30.13
C ASP A 134 -11.78 43.26 -31.22
N GLY A 135 -12.99 42.78 -31.52
CA GLY A 135 -13.20 41.68 -32.47
C GLY A 135 -12.61 40.33 -32.04
N GLY A 136 -12.28 40.15 -30.75
CA GLY A 136 -11.65 38.94 -30.22
C GLY A 136 -10.12 38.98 -30.20
N LEU A 137 -9.50 40.13 -30.48
CA LEU A 137 -8.05 40.29 -30.47
C LEU A 137 -7.40 39.94 -29.12
N LEU A 138 -8.00 40.35 -28.00
CA LEU A 138 -7.53 40.01 -26.66
C LEU A 138 -7.58 38.50 -26.43
N ALA A 139 -8.66 37.83 -26.85
CA ALA A 139 -8.79 36.39 -26.73
C ALA A 139 -7.70 35.66 -27.54
N ALA A 140 -7.48 36.07 -28.80
CA ALA A 140 -6.43 35.51 -29.63
C ALA A 140 -5.02 35.74 -29.05
N ALA A 141 -4.76 36.93 -28.51
CA ALA A 141 -3.47 37.27 -27.89
C ALA A 141 -3.22 36.48 -26.59
N LEU A 142 -4.28 36.20 -25.82
CA LEU A 142 -4.22 35.32 -24.64
C LEU A 142 -4.00 33.85 -25.04
N ASP A 143 -4.62 33.38 -26.13
CA ASP A 143 -4.40 32.03 -26.64
C ASP A 143 -2.95 31.82 -27.12
N VAL A 144 -2.31 32.85 -27.70
CA VAL A 144 -0.87 32.86 -28.02
C VAL A 144 -0.01 32.74 -26.76
N LEU A 145 -0.37 33.43 -25.67
CA LEU A 145 0.31 33.30 -24.38
C LEU A 145 0.13 31.91 -23.77
N GLU A 146 -1.05 31.31 -23.88
CA GLU A 146 -1.29 29.95 -23.42
C GLU A 146 -0.46 28.93 -24.20
N ALA A 147 -0.33 29.11 -25.52
CA ALA A 147 0.53 28.27 -26.35
C ALA A 147 2.01 28.39 -25.96
N GLU A 148 2.49 29.60 -25.70
CA GLU A 148 3.85 29.86 -25.21
C GLU A 148 4.08 29.26 -23.82
N PHE A 149 3.10 29.40 -22.92
CA PHE A 149 3.13 28.79 -21.59
C PHE A 149 3.24 27.26 -21.67
N ARG A 150 2.43 26.61 -22.51
CA ARG A 150 2.52 25.16 -22.76
C ARG A 150 3.89 24.77 -23.34
N ARG A 151 4.43 25.53 -24.29
CA ARG A 151 5.73 25.24 -24.91
C ARG A 151 6.87 25.33 -23.89
N LEU A 152 6.91 26.41 -23.10
CA LEU A 152 7.92 26.60 -22.05
C LEU A 152 7.85 25.49 -21.00
N LEU A 153 6.65 25.03 -20.65
CA LEU A 153 6.48 23.86 -19.78
C LEU A 153 7.00 22.58 -20.45
N ALA A 154 6.66 22.31 -21.71
CA ALA A 154 7.09 21.09 -22.41
C ALA A 154 8.62 21.02 -22.59
N GLU A 155 9.27 22.11 -22.99
CA GLU A 155 10.72 22.16 -23.23
C GLU A 155 11.55 21.96 -21.96
N HIS A 156 11.02 22.38 -20.80
CA HIS A 156 11.73 22.37 -19.53
C HIS A 156 11.25 21.28 -18.57
N SER A 157 10.37 20.37 -18.99
CA SER A 157 9.86 19.30 -18.14
C SER A 157 10.45 17.94 -18.52
N ALA A 158 11.45 17.48 -17.76
CA ALA A 158 11.99 16.12 -17.90
C ALA A 158 11.45 15.18 -16.80
N PRO A 159 11.09 13.92 -17.13
CA PRO A 159 10.66 12.94 -16.14
C PRO A 159 11.82 12.55 -15.21
N LEU A 160 11.51 12.26 -13.94
CA LEU A 160 12.51 11.80 -12.97
C LEU A 160 12.57 10.28 -12.95
N ALA A 161 13.73 9.73 -13.31
CA ALA A 161 14.03 8.32 -13.13
C ALA A 161 14.50 8.03 -11.70
N LEU A 162 14.07 6.90 -11.15
CA LEU A 162 14.64 6.35 -9.93
C LEU A 162 16.05 5.82 -10.25
N GLN A 163 17.09 6.46 -9.70
CA GLN A 163 18.46 5.94 -9.80
C GLN A 163 18.55 4.63 -9.03
N GLN A 164 18.78 3.52 -9.74
CA GLN A 164 19.10 2.22 -9.13
C GLN A 164 20.45 2.32 -8.41
N GLN A 165 20.55 1.72 -7.21
CA GLN A 165 21.66 1.89 -6.28
C GLN A 165 23.02 1.54 -6.91
N GLY A 166 23.95 2.49 -6.86
CA GLY A 166 25.33 2.33 -7.34
C GLY A 166 26.14 3.62 -7.51
N ALA A 167 25.50 4.79 -7.59
CA ALA A 167 26.20 6.07 -7.70
C ALA A 167 26.29 6.81 -6.36
N THR A 168 27.48 7.32 -6.05
CA THR A 168 27.87 8.08 -4.85
C THR A 168 26.90 9.22 -4.47
N PRO A 169 26.77 9.57 -3.17
CA PRO A 169 25.92 10.66 -2.69
C PRO A 169 26.64 12.00 -2.87
N ALA A 170 26.81 12.43 -4.12
CA ALA A 170 27.30 13.76 -4.43
C ALA A 170 26.77 14.18 -5.80
N SER A 171 25.59 14.79 -5.83
CA SER A 171 25.27 15.88 -6.75
C SER A 171 23.85 16.35 -6.46
N THR A 172 23.72 17.65 -6.20
CA THR A 172 22.49 18.42 -6.15
C THR A 172 21.54 17.97 -7.26
N ALA A 173 20.33 17.51 -6.92
CA ALA A 173 19.32 17.15 -7.92
C ALA A 173 19.07 18.37 -8.82
N PRO A 174 19.18 18.26 -10.16
CA PRO A 174 18.96 19.39 -11.04
C PRO A 174 17.52 19.88 -10.87
N ALA A 175 17.34 21.20 -10.82
CA ALA A 175 16.01 21.80 -10.73
C ALA A 175 15.16 21.31 -11.91
N ARG A 176 13.95 20.78 -11.61
CA ARG A 176 13.02 20.24 -12.61
C ARG A 176 12.65 21.18 -13.74
N VAL A 177 12.75 22.48 -13.48
CA VAL A 177 12.58 23.57 -14.43
C VAL A 177 13.68 24.59 -14.08
N PRO A 178 14.50 25.04 -15.04
CA PRO A 178 15.51 26.07 -14.79
C PRO A 178 14.86 27.34 -14.22
N THR A 179 15.52 28.00 -13.27
CA THR A 179 15.03 29.25 -12.66
C THR A 179 14.75 30.35 -13.70
N ALA A 180 15.47 30.32 -14.83
CA ALA A 180 15.22 31.19 -15.98
C ALA A 180 13.85 30.94 -16.63
N ALA A 181 13.39 29.69 -16.73
CA ALA A 181 12.08 29.35 -17.27
C ALA A 181 10.96 29.69 -16.27
N VAL A 182 11.16 29.46 -14.96
CA VAL A 182 10.19 29.89 -13.93
C VAL A 182 9.98 31.41 -13.95
N ARG A 183 11.04 32.21 -14.13
CA ARG A 183 10.96 33.67 -14.27
C ARG A 183 10.17 34.14 -15.50
N LYS A 184 10.11 33.33 -16.57
CA LYS A 184 9.29 33.61 -17.76
C LYS A 184 7.84 33.16 -17.57
N LEU A 185 7.60 32.08 -16.82
CA LEU A 185 6.27 31.53 -16.58
C LEU A 185 5.43 32.39 -15.61
N SER A 186 6.02 32.94 -14.55
CA SER A 186 5.31 33.79 -13.58
C SER A 186 4.60 35.01 -14.20
N PRO A 187 5.23 35.85 -15.03
CA PRO A 187 4.55 37.03 -15.60
C PRO A 187 3.47 36.66 -16.63
N ILE A 188 3.61 35.52 -17.33
CA ILE A 188 2.54 35.00 -18.20
C ILE A 188 1.35 34.58 -17.34
N LEU A 189 1.61 33.86 -16.25
CA LEU A 189 0.59 33.39 -15.32
C LEU A 189 -0.17 34.56 -14.68
N ASP A 190 0.53 35.58 -14.17
CA ASP A 190 -0.08 36.76 -13.54
C ASP A 190 -1.04 37.47 -14.51
N ARG A 191 -0.70 37.52 -15.80
CA ARG A 191 -1.52 38.15 -16.85
C ARG A 191 -2.72 37.31 -17.25
N LEU A 192 -2.58 36.00 -17.35
CA LEU A 192 -3.70 35.11 -17.64
C LEU A 192 -4.71 35.07 -16.46
N LEU A 193 -4.21 35.13 -15.22
CA LEU A 193 -5.04 35.25 -14.02
C LEU A 193 -5.79 36.59 -13.98
N ALA A 194 -5.14 37.70 -14.30
CA ALA A 194 -5.77 39.03 -14.34
C ALA A 194 -6.92 39.13 -15.36
N ASN A 195 -6.89 38.32 -16.43
CA ASN A 195 -7.92 38.28 -17.48
C ASN A 195 -8.98 37.18 -17.25
N GLY A 196 -9.08 36.60 -16.06
CA GLY A 196 -10.13 35.63 -15.70
C GLY A 196 -9.96 34.23 -16.32
N ARG A 197 -8.78 33.89 -16.86
CA ARG A 197 -8.48 32.57 -17.47
C ARG A 197 -7.87 31.58 -16.45
N GLN A 198 -8.24 31.71 -15.17
CA GLN A 198 -7.66 30.97 -14.05
C GLN A 198 -7.82 29.45 -14.18
N ASP A 199 -9.04 28.97 -14.38
CA ASP A 199 -9.32 27.53 -14.49
C ASP A 199 -8.58 26.89 -15.67
N HIS A 200 -8.51 27.59 -16.80
CA HIS A 200 -7.80 27.10 -17.98
C HIS A 200 -6.29 27.01 -17.72
N CYS A 201 -5.69 28.01 -17.09
CA CYS A 201 -4.26 27.98 -16.74
C CYS A 201 -3.90 26.86 -15.77
N ILE A 202 -4.74 26.66 -14.75
CA ILE A 202 -4.55 25.58 -13.77
C ILE A 202 -4.61 24.22 -14.47
N SER A 203 -5.63 24.00 -15.30
CA SER A 203 -5.79 22.76 -16.08
C SER A 203 -4.61 22.53 -17.02
N LEU A 204 -4.15 23.55 -17.75
CA LEU A 204 -3.00 23.42 -18.66
C LEU A 204 -1.70 23.09 -17.95
N TYR A 205 -1.44 23.74 -16.82
CA TYR A 205 -0.27 23.44 -16.01
C TYR A 205 -0.36 22.02 -15.43
N ALA A 206 -1.54 21.64 -14.91
CA ALA A 206 -1.79 20.31 -14.36
C ALA A 206 -1.69 19.21 -15.43
N ASP A 207 -2.11 19.47 -16.67
CA ASP A 207 -1.97 18.56 -17.81
C ASP A 207 -0.50 18.34 -18.17
N ALA A 208 0.25 19.43 -18.38
CA ALA A 208 1.65 19.35 -18.78
C ALA A 208 2.51 18.67 -17.71
N ARG A 209 2.36 19.09 -16.45
CA ARG A 209 3.13 18.52 -15.34
C ARG A 209 2.62 17.16 -14.91
N GLY A 210 1.31 16.93 -14.94
CA GLY A 210 0.70 15.63 -14.69
C GLY A 210 1.17 14.57 -15.68
N GLY A 211 1.30 14.93 -16.96
CA GLY A 211 1.88 14.04 -17.98
C GLY A 211 3.33 13.65 -17.67
N VAL A 212 4.15 14.59 -17.19
CA VAL A 212 5.57 14.35 -16.83
C VAL A 212 5.69 13.48 -15.58
N VAL A 213 4.83 13.72 -14.60
CA VAL A 213 4.73 12.90 -13.39
C VAL A 213 4.28 11.48 -13.76
N SER A 214 3.26 11.34 -14.59
CA SER A 214 2.77 10.05 -15.09
C SER A 214 3.87 9.29 -15.87
N ALA A 215 4.62 9.98 -16.74
CA ALA A 215 5.75 9.39 -17.46
C ALA A 215 6.86 8.91 -16.50
N SER A 216 7.14 9.68 -15.44
CA SER A 216 8.11 9.29 -14.40
C SER A 216 7.63 8.04 -13.64
N LEU A 217 6.33 7.91 -13.42
CA LEU A 217 5.71 6.75 -12.75
C LEU A 217 5.69 5.51 -13.66
N HIS A 218 5.39 5.68 -14.95
CA HIS A 218 5.44 4.59 -15.92
C HIS A 218 6.86 3.98 -16.01
N ALA A 219 7.90 4.81 -15.87
CA ALA A 219 9.28 4.33 -15.83
C ALA A 219 9.61 3.45 -14.60
N LEU A 220 8.79 3.48 -13.54
CA LEU A 220 8.95 2.65 -12.34
C LEU A 220 8.36 1.23 -12.47
N GLY A 221 7.57 0.95 -13.53
CA GLY A 221 6.95 -0.35 -13.73
C GLY A 221 5.93 -0.69 -12.65
N LEU A 222 4.81 0.05 -12.62
CA LEU A 222 3.77 -0.03 -11.57
C LEU A 222 2.71 -1.12 -11.82
N ASP A 223 2.93 -2.04 -12.75
CA ASP A 223 1.95 -3.06 -13.15
C ASP A 223 1.46 -3.93 -11.97
N TYR A 224 2.30 -4.10 -10.95
CA TYR A 224 1.97 -4.84 -9.73
C TYR A 224 0.90 -4.17 -8.85
N LEU A 225 0.65 -2.86 -9.02
CA LEU A 225 -0.37 -2.13 -8.24
C LEU A 225 -1.79 -2.47 -8.69
N HIS A 226 -1.99 -2.80 -9.97
CA HIS A 226 -3.31 -2.98 -10.55
C HIS A 226 -3.89 -4.38 -10.32
N ASN A 227 -3.04 -5.41 -10.22
CA ASN A 227 -3.44 -6.79 -9.95
C ASN A 227 -2.64 -7.36 -8.75
N PRO A 228 -2.95 -6.90 -7.51
CA PRO A 228 -2.35 -7.47 -6.32
C PRO A 228 -2.74 -8.94 -6.18
N ALA A 229 -1.79 -9.78 -5.75
CA ALA A 229 -2.07 -11.19 -5.49
C ALA A 229 -3.04 -11.34 -4.31
N ASP A 230 -4.01 -12.25 -4.43
CA ASP A 230 -4.98 -12.53 -3.34
C ASP A 230 -4.34 -13.20 -2.12
N ASP A 231 -3.17 -13.81 -2.30
CA ASP A 231 -2.47 -14.59 -1.29
C ASP A 231 -1.39 -13.74 -0.59
N ALA A 232 -1.48 -13.63 0.74
CA ALA A 232 -0.57 -12.83 1.56
C ALA A 232 0.92 -13.21 1.44
N GLN A 233 1.21 -14.47 1.11
CA GLN A 233 2.58 -14.93 0.86
C GLN A 233 3.15 -14.33 -0.43
N ALA A 234 2.35 -14.32 -1.51
CA ALA A 234 2.75 -13.82 -2.82
C ALA A 234 2.85 -12.28 -2.84
N LEU A 235 2.14 -11.59 -1.95
CA LEU A 235 2.22 -10.14 -1.79
C LEU A 235 3.54 -9.63 -1.23
N GLY A 236 4.37 -10.48 -0.63
CA GLY A 236 5.59 -10.06 0.07
C GLY A 236 6.54 -9.17 -0.76
N PRO A 237 7.03 -9.64 -1.92
CA PRO A 237 7.90 -8.84 -2.79
C PRO A 237 7.22 -7.55 -3.27
N GLY A 238 5.91 -7.61 -3.54
CA GLY A 238 5.11 -6.46 -3.97
C GLY A 238 5.02 -5.37 -2.89
N VAL A 239 4.85 -5.74 -1.62
CA VAL A 239 4.80 -4.80 -0.49
C VAL A 239 6.14 -4.09 -0.27
N GLU A 240 7.26 -4.81 -0.41
CA GLU A 240 8.59 -4.20 -0.29
C GLU A 240 8.86 -3.19 -1.42
N LEU A 241 8.51 -3.55 -2.66
CA LEU A 241 8.63 -2.65 -3.81
C LEU A 241 7.70 -1.45 -3.67
N TRP A 242 6.45 -1.69 -3.23
CA TRP A 242 5.45 -0.67 -2.93
C TRP A 242 5.96 0.37 -1.93
N GLY A 243 6.57 -0.05 -0.81
CA GLY A 243 7.10 0.86 0.19
C GLY A 243 8.20 1.78 -0.37
N ARG A 244 9.12 1.22 -1.18
CA ARG A 244 10.21 1.99 -1.81
C ARG A 244 9.69 2.98 -2.86
N HIS A 245 8.76 2.53 -3.71
CA HIS A 245 8.16 3.37 -4.74
C HIS A 245 7.33 4.49 -4.11
N LEU A 246 6.54 4.19 -3.08
CA LEU A 246 5.76 5.20 -2.35
C LEU A 246 6.67 6.25 -1.70
N GLU A 247 7.77 5.83 -1.08
CA GLU A 247 8.75 6.75 -0.49
C GLU A 247 9.36 7.68 -1.56
N PHE A 248 9.75 7.15 -2.71
CA PHE A 248 10.26 7.96 -3.81
C PHE A 248 9.22 8.95 -4.34
N VAL A 249 7.99 8.50 -4.56
CA VAL A 249 6.90 9.33 -5.06
C VAL A 249 6.61 10.48 -4.09
N VAL A 250 6.50 10.19 -2.79
CA VAL A 250 6.18 11.20 -1.79
C VAL A 250 7.35 12.17 -1.57
N ARG A 251 8.56 11.66 -1.30
CA ARG A 251 9.71 12.50 -0.88
C ARG A 251 10.44 13.19 -2.03
N ARG A 252 10.42 12.60 -3.23
CA ARG A 252 11.14 13.14 -4.39
C ARG A 252 10.19 13.75 -5.40
N LEU A 253 9.18 13.00 -5.85
CA LEU A 253 8.32 13.41 -6.96
C LEU A 253 7.33 14.50 -6.54
N LEU A 254 6.52 14.26 -5.52
CA LEU A 254 5.47 15.20 -5.10
C LEU A 254 6.02 16.40 -4.35
N GLU A 255 7.03 16.22 -3.50
CA GLU A 255 7.69 17.34 -2.80
C GLU A 255 8.30 18.34 -3.79
N SER A 256 8.95 17.87 -4.85
CA SER A 256 9.52 18.78 -5.85
C SER A 256 8.46 19.43 -6.75
N GLU A 257 7.35 18.75 -7.08
CA GLU A 257 6.22 19.40 -7.76
C GLU A 257 5.59 20.47 -6.88
N ARG A 258 5.40 20.21 -5.58
CA ARG A 258 4.84 21.22 -4.67
C ARG A 258 5.71 22.48 -4.59
N GLN A 259 7.03 22.29 -4.48
CA GLN A 259 7.97 23.41 -4.47
C GLN A 259 7.97 24.17 -5.80
N LEU A 260 7.75 23.47 -6.92
CA LEU A 260 7.63 24.10 -8.22
C LEU A 260 6.33 24.89 -8.35
N CYS A 261 5.18 24.32 -7.98
CA CYS A 261 3.89 25.03 -7.94
C CYS A 261 4.00 26.30 -7.08
N ALA A 262 4.60 26.21 -5.90
CA ALA A 262 4.81 27.38 -5.04
C ALA A 262 5.71 28.46 -5.68
N LYS A 263 6.71 28.07 -6.47
CA LYS A 263 7.60 29.01 -7.18
C LYS A 263 6.95 29.64 -8.41
N VAL A 264 6.12 28.91 -9.15
CA VAL A 264 5.45 29.40 -10.37
C VAL A 264 4.29 30.33 -10.03
N PHE A 265 3.41 29.90 -9.11
CA PHE A 265 2.21 30.65 -8.72
C PHE A 265 2.48 31.75 -7.70
N GLY A 266 3.64 31.75 -7.02
CA GLY A 266 4.16 32.87 -6.23
C GLY A 266 3.16 33.45 -5.23
N GLN A 267 2.46 34.52 -5.64
CA GLN A 267 1.48 35.26 -4.83
C GLN A 267 0.12 34.53 -4.72
N HIS A 268 -0.21 33.66 -5.68
CA HIS A 268 -1.47 32.91 -5.79
C HIS A 268 -1.39 31.55 -5.07
N LYS A 269 -1.31 31.58 -3.73
CA LYS A 269 -1.11 30.35 -2.91
C LYS A 269 -2.26 29.35 -2.99
N ASP A 270 -3.49 29.84 -3.12
CA ASP A 270 -4.68 28.97 -3.22
C ASP A 270 -4.68 28.21 -4.55
N ASP A 271 -4.39 28.89 -5.65
CA ASP A 271 -4.27 28.30 -6.99
C ASP A 271 -3.12 27.30 -7.10
N ALA A 272 -1.99 27.59 -6.44
CA ALA A 272 -0.87 26.66 -6.33
C ALA A 272 -1.30 25.34 -5.65
N SER A 273 -2.17 25.43 -4.64
CA SER A 273 -2.68 24.27 -3.92
C SER A 273 -3.72 23.48 -4.74
N VAL A 274 -4.58 24.17 -5.51
CA VAL A 274 -5.54 23.53 -6.44
C VAL A 274 -4.79 22.76 -7.51
N CYS A 275 -3.83 23.43 -8.15
CA CYS A 275 -3.02 22.83 -9.20
C CYS A 275 -2.18 21.64 -8.70
N PHE A 276 -1.57 21.74 -7.51
CA PHE A 276 -0.85 20.63 -6.91
C PHE A 276 -1.76 19.43 -6.62
N ALA A 277 -2.99 19.65 -6.13
CA ALA A 277 -3.93 18.57 -5.85
C ALA A 277 -4.33 17.82 -7.13
N GLU A 278 -4.53 18.53 -8.23
CA GLU A 278 -4.83 17.94 -9.53
C GLU A 278 -3.64 17.14 -10.11
N ILE A 279 -2.41 17.63 -9.93
CA ILE A 279 -1.21 16.87 -10.31
C ILE A 279 -1.07 15.61 -9.43
N ALA A 280 -1.33 15.72 -8.13
CA ALA A 280 -1.21 14.62 -7.19
C ALA A 280 -2.25 13.51 -7.43
N SER A 281 -3.48 13.86 -7.85
CA SER A 281 -4.48 12.86 -8.23
C SER A 281 -4.06 12.09 -9.49
N ARG A 282 -3.36 12.74 -10.42
CA ARG A 282 -2.76 12.13 -11.62
C ARG A 282 -1.48 11.33 -11.33
N ALA A 283 -0.84 11.56 -10.18
CA ALA A 283 0.40 10.91 -9.77
C ALA A 283 0.23 9.48 -9.22
N SER A 284 -0.87 8.80 -9.58
CA SER A 284 -1.24 7.43 -9.16
C SER A 284 -1.18 7.17 -7.64
N VAL A 285 -1.24 8.21 -6.80
CA VAL A 285 -1.23 8.07 -5.32
C VAL A 285 -2.40 7.22 -4.87
N LEU A 286 -3.55 7.38 -5.53
CA LEU A 286 -4.75 6.57 -5.30
C LEU A 286 -4.51 5.09 -5.60
N ASP A 287 -3.72 4.74 -6.62
CA ASP A 287 -3.39 3.34 -6.93
C ASP A 287 -2.48 2.72 -5.87
N PHE A 288 -1.53 3.49 -5.30
CA PHE A 288 -0.75 3.04 -4.14
C PHE A 288 -1.65 2.77 -2.92
N LEU A 289 -2.64 3.63 -2.65
CA LEU A 289 -3.60 3.43 -1.56
C LEU A 289 -4.53 2.24 -1.83
N ARG A 290 -4.96 2.05 -3.08
CA ARG A 290 -5.75 0.88 -3.51
C ARG A 290 -4.99 -0.44 -3.33
N PHE A 291 -3.69 -0.48 -3.66
CA PHE A 291 -2.85 -1.65 -3.38
C PHE A 291 -2.81 -1.96 -1.88
N GLY A 292 -2.65 -0.93 -1.03
CA GLY A 292 -2.69 -1.09 0.43
C GLY A 292 -4.03 -1.66 0.91
N ARG A 293 -5.15 -1.21 0.32
CA ARG A 293 -6.49 -1.74 0.61
C ARG A 293 -6.63 -3.19 0.16
N ALA A 294 -6.18 -3.52 -1.04
CA ALA A 294 -6.19 -4.90 -1.54
C ALA A 294 -5.35 -5.84 -0.67
N ALA A 295 -4.20 -5.39 -0.15
CA ALA A 295 -3.42 -6.15 0.82
C ALA A 295 -4.20 -6.39 2.14
N ALA A 296 -5.04 -5.43 2.54
CA ALA A 296 -5.96 -5.56 3.66
C ALA A 296 -7.17 -6.48 3.36
N ASP A 297 -7.56 -6.63 2.09
CA ASP A 297 -8.64 -7.51 1.65
C ASP A 297 -8.16 -8.93 1.28
N ALA A 298 -6.84 -9.16 1.22
CA ALA A 298 -6.24 -10.47 0.95
C ALA A 298 -6.79 -11.58 1.86
N LYS A 299 -6.72 -12.84 1.42
CA LYS A 299 -7.26 -13.98 2.17
C LYS A 299 -6.73 -14.01 3.61
N LYS A 300 -7.61 -14.35 4.56
CA LYS A 300 -7.26 -14.48 5.98
C LYS A 300 -6.22 -15.60 6.16
N ASP A 301 -4.97 -15.19 6.35
CA ASP A 301 -3.80 -16.03 6.61
C ASP A 301 -3.01 -15.38 7.75
N PRO A 302 -2.44 -16.12 8.72
CA PRO A 302 -1.56 -15.53 9.72
C PRO A 302 -0.45 -14.63 9.12
N ILE A 303 0.11 -15.01 7.96
CA ILE A 303 1.16 -14.24 7.29
C ILE A 303 0.66 -12.87 6.82
N LYS A 304 -0.66 -12.71 6.62
CA LYS A 304 -1.29 -11.42 6.32
C LYS A 304 -0.97 -10.37 7.37
N LEU A 305 -0.96 -10.71 8.67
CA LEU A 305 -0.60 -9.75 9.73
C LEU A 305 0.76 -9.12 9.46
N LEU A 306 1.76 -9.91 9.08
CA LEU A 306 3.10 -9.41 8.79
C LEU A 306 3.11 -8.44 7.60
N ARG A 307 2.28 -8.70 6.59
CA ARG A 307 2.12 -7.79 5.43
C ARG A 307 1.41 -6.50 5.80
N LEU A 308 0.34 -6.56 6.61
CA LEU A 308 -0.35 -5.36 7.09
C LEU A 308 0.59 -4.48 7.92
N LEU A 309 1.42 -5.09 8.77
CA LEU A 309 2.43 -4.37 9.55
C LEU A 309 3.48 -3.70 8.64
N GLU A 310 3.92 -4.35 7.56
CA GLU A 310 4.86 -3.76 6.58
C GLU A 310 4.26 -2.56 5.83
N VAL A 311 3.01 -2.67 5.41
CA VAL A 311 2.27 -1.58 4.77
C VAL A 311 2.09 -0.42 5.75
N PHE A 312 1.66 -0.72 6.98
CA PHE A 312 1.48 0.28 8.02
C PHE A 312 2.80 0.99 8.38
N ASP A 313 3.90 0.25 8.54
CA ASP A 313 5.22 0.81 8.84
C ASP A 313 5.67 1.81 7.75
N SER A 314 5.48 1.45 6.49
CA SER A 314 5.82 2.31 5.35
C SER A 314 4.97 3.60 5.33
N LEU A 315 3.65 3.50 5.59
CA LEU A 315 2.79 4.68 5.71
C LEU A 315 3.16 5.55 6.91
N ASN A 316 3.47 4.93 8.05
CA ASN A 316 3.81 5.64 9.27
C ASN A 316 5.13 6.42 9.13
N LYS A 317 6.13 5.86 8.44
CA LYS A 317 7.38 6.57 8.08
C LYS A 317 7.15 7.80 7.21
N LEU A 318 6.12 7.80 6.40
CA LEU A 318 5.75 8.90 5.51
C LEU A 318 4.67 9.82 6.10
N ARG A 319 4.17 9.55 7.30
CA ARG A 319 3.04 10.28 7.91
C ARG A 319 3.24 11.80 7.93
N LEU A 320 4.42 12.27 8.33
CA LEU A 320 4.72 13.71 8.38
C LEU A 320 4.81 14.31 6.98
N ASP A 321 5.36 13.57 6.01
CA ASP A 321 5.42 14.00 4.62
C ASP A 321 4.00 14.08 4.01
N PHE A 322 3.13 13.11 4.28
CA PHE A 322 1.71 13.14 3.87
C PHE A 322 0.97 14.33 4.47
N ASN A 323 1.11 14.58 5.77
CA ASN A 323 0.49 15.74 6.42
C ASN A 323 1.01 17.06 5.86
N ARG A 324 2.32 17.13 5.57
CA ARG A 324 2.93 18.31 4.95
C ARG A 324 2.34 18.53 3.56
N LEU A 325 2.38 17.53 2.68
CA LEU A 325 1.99 17.65 1.26
C LEU A 325 0.49 17.82 1.06
N PHE A 326 -0.31 17.01 1.76
CA PHE A 326 -1.74 16.91 1.52
C PHE A 326 -2.59 17.62 2.56
N GLY A 327 -2.01 18.29 3.57
CA GLY A 327 -2.75 18.87 4.72
C GLY A 327 -3.83 19.94 4.40
N GLY A 328 -3.94 20.41 3.15
CA GLY A 328 -4.94 21.40 2.74
C GLY A 328 -6.31 20.81 2.42
N LYS A 329 -7.36 21.66 2.42
CA LYS A 329 -8.75 21.27 2.10
C LYS A 329 -8.90 20.67 0.68
N VAL A 330 -8.08 21.12 -0.25
CA VAL A 330 -8.10 20.69 -1.66
C VAL A 330 -7.72 19.20 -1.81
N CYS A 331 -6.88 18.66 -0.92
CA CYS A 331 -6.45 17.26 -0.94
C CYS A 331 -7.29 16.36 0.00
N ALA A 332 -8.52 16.77 0.35
CA ALA A 332 -9.35 16.06 1.32
C ALA A 332 -9.65 14.60 0.92
N ASP A 333 -9.80 14.30 -0.37
CA ASP A 333 -10.03 12.92 -0.83
C ASP A 333 -8.83 12.01 -0.50
N ILE A 334 -7.61 12.42 -0.88
CA ILE A 334 -6.37 11.67 -0.57
C ILE A 334 -6.19 11.50 0.95
N GLN A 335 -6.49 12.55 1.74
CA GLN A 335 -6.45 12.45 3.20
C GLN A 335 -7.44 11.43 3.75
N CYS A 336 -8.70 11.49 3.29
CA CYS A 336 -9.76 10.57 3.70
C CYS A 336 -9.38 9.13 3.37
N GLN A 337 -8.96 8.85 2.12
CA GLN A 337 -8.55 7.51 1.71
C GLN A 337 -7.33 7.01 2.47
N THR A 338 -6.35 7.87 2.76
CA THR A 338 -5.18 7.51 3.59
C THR A 338 -5.59 7.16 5.01
N ARG A 339 -6.46 7.97 5.64
CA ARG A 339 -6.97 7.71 6.99
C ARG A 339 -7.77 6.41 7.04
N ASP A 340 -8.63 6.18 6.06
CA ASP A 340 -9.49 5.00 6.00
C ASP A 340 -8.64 3.74 5.77
N LEU A 341 -7.59 3.83 4.97
CA LEU A 341 -6.60 2.75 4.82
C LEU A 341 -5.86 2.49 6.14
N VAL A 342 -5.34 3.52 6.82
CA VAL A 342 -4.68 3.35 8.12
C VAL A 342 -5.62 2.72 9.14
N LYS A 343 -6.89 3.12 9.15
CA LYS A 343 -7.93 2.51 10.00
C LYS A 343 -8.09 1.03 9.69
N LEU A 344 -8.27 0.68 8.42
CA LEU A 344 -8.42 -0.70 7.97
C LEU A 344 -7.20 -1.56 8.33
N LEU A 345 -5.99 -1.05 8.15
CA LEU A 345 -4.75 -1.76 8.48
C LEU A 345 -4.62 -2.01 9.98
N VAL A 346 -4.96 -1.02 10.81
CA VAL A 346 -4.90 -1.14 12.27
C VAL A 346 -5.95 -2.12 12.78
N ASP A 347 -7.22 -1.96 12.39
CA ASP A 347 -8.31 -2.84 12.80
C ASP A 347 -8.05 -4.28 12.35
N GLY A 348 -7.67 -4.48 11.08
CA GLY A 348 -7.37 -5.81 10.53
C GLY A 348 -6.14 -6.47 11.16
N SER A 349 -5.10 -5.70 11.52
CA SER A 349 -3.93 -6.24 12.21
C SER A 349 -4.27 -6.72 13.62
N VAL A 350 -5.08 -5.94 14.36
CA VAL A 350 -5.52 -6.30 15.70
C VAL A 350 -6.43 -7.53 15.66
N GLU A 351 -7.39 -7.56 14.73
CA GLU A 351 -8.31 -8.68 14.57
C GLU A 351 -7.55 -10.00 14.31
N ILE A 352 -6.57 -10.01 13.38
CA ILE A 352 -5.79 -11.22 13.09
C ILE A 352 -4.92 -11.62 14.29
N PHE A 353 -4.35 -10.65 15.00
CA PHE A 353 -3.53 -10.92 16.18
C PHE A 353 -4.37 -11.50 17.33
N GLU A 354 -5.56 -10.98 17.59
CA GLU A 354 -6.50 -11.48 18.60
C GLU A 354 -7.13 -12.82 18.18
N GLU A 355 -7.40 -13.04 16.89
CA GLU A 355 -7.91 -14.32 16.37
C GLU A 355 -6.87 -15.45 16.54
N LEU A 356 -5.57 -15.14 16.58
CA LEU A 356 -4.50 -16.14 16.66
C LEU A 356 -4.62 -17.07 17.87
N ILE A 357 -4.90 -16.54 19.07
CA ILE A 357 -5.04 -17.39 20.27
C ILE A 357 -6.23 -18.35 20.13
N VAL A 358 -7.37 -17.84 19.65
CA VAL A 358 -8.58 -18.64 19.40
C VAL A 358 -8.29 -19.74 18.39
N GLN A 359 -7.56 -19.42 17.32
CA GLN A 359 -7.16 -20.39 16.30
C GLN A 359 -6.23 -21.46 16.87
N VAL A 360 -5.30 -21.12 17.76
CA VAL A 360 -4.46 -22.09 18.48
C VAL A 360 -5.31 -22.99 19.37
N GLU A 361 -6.26 -22.43 20.12
CA GLU A 361 -7.16 -23.20 20.98
C GLU A 361 -8.04 -24.17 20.19
N LEU A 362 -8.56 -23.75 19.03
CA LEU A 362 -9.40 -24.60 18.18
C LEU A 362 -8.65 -25.82 17.64
N GLN A 363 -7.34 -25.73 17.43
CA GLN A 363 -6.53 -26.89 16.99
C GLN A 363 -6.46 -28.02 18.03
N ARG A 364 -6.84 -27.76 19.29
CA ARG A 364 -6.91 -28.76 20.36
C ARG A 364 -7.80 -29.95 20.01
N HIS A 365 -8.83 -29.74 19.20
CA HIS A 365 -9.77 -30.78 18.78
C HIS A 365 -9.24 -31.67 17.65
N MET A 366 -8.12 -31.30 17.02
CA MET A 366 -7.50 -32.12 15.98
C MET A 366 -6.73 -33.27 16.62
N PRO A 367 -6.81 -34.49 16.04
CA PRO A 367 -6.07 -35.63 16.57
C PRO A 367 -4.56 -35.40 16.47
N PRO A 368 -3.77 -35.84 17.47
CA PRO A 368 -2.33 -35.71 17.41
C PRO A 368 -1.72 -36.68 16.37
N PRO A 369 -0.45 -36.46 15.98
CA PRO A 369 0.23 -37.34 15.03
C PRO A 369 0.26 -38.81 15.51
N ALA A 370 -0.25 -39.73 14.69
CA ALA A 370 -0.33 -41.15 15.06
C ALA A 370 1.03 -41.83 15.27
N ASP A 371 2.14 -41.19 14.90
CA ASP A 371 3.52 -41.62 15.06
C ASP A 371 4.19 -41.05 16.33
N GLY A 372 3.48 -40.24 17.14
CA GLY A 372 4.06 -39.56 18.29
C GLY A 372 4.99 -38.40 17.91
N GLY A 373 4.99 -37.96 16.65
CA GLY A 373 5.79 -36.84 16.17
C GLY A 373 5.29 -35.48 16.69
N VAL A 374 6.04 -34.42 16.36
CA VAL A 374 5.71 -33.05 16.77
C VAL A 374 4.63 -32.47 15.85
N PRO A 375 3.51 -31.91 16.38
CA PRO A 375 2.51 -31.25 15.57
C PRO A 375 3.08 -30.02 14.86
N ARG A 376 2.74 -29.82 13.58
CA ARG A 376 3.21 -28.67 12.79
C ARG A 376 2.86 -27.31 13.40
N LEU A 377 1.74 -27.24 14.14
CA LEU A 377 1.33 -26.04 14.86
C LEU A 377 2.41 -25.55 15.83
N VAL A 378 3.14 -26.47 16.48
CA VAL A 378 4.17 -26.12 17.48
C VAL A 378 5.30 -25.34 16.81
N THR A 379 5.83 -25.87 15.71
CA THR A 379 6.87 -25.19 14.92
C THR A 379 6.39 -23.85 14.40
N PHE A 380 5.17 -23.83 13.83
CA PHE A 380 4.58 -22.61 13.27
C PHE A 380 4.43 -21.51 14.31
N ILE A 381 3.84 -21.79 15.48
CA ILE A 381 3.61 -20.76 16.52
C ILE A 381 4.92 -20.24 17.09
N VAL A 382 5.91 -21.09 17.33
CA VAL A 382 7.22 -20.64 17.82
C VAL A 382 7.87 -19.69 16.81
N GLU A 383 7.97 -20.10 15.54
CA GLU A 383 8.56 -19.27 14.49
C GLU A 383 7.79 -17.96 14.29
N TYR A 384 6.46 -18.03 14.31
CA TYR A 384 5.60 -16.89 14.09
C TYR A 384 5.68 -15.87 15.24
N CYS A 385 5.58 -16.32 16.50
CA CYS A 385 5.75 -15.45 17.67
C CYS A 385 7.17 -14.86 17.73
N ASN A 386 8.20 -15.62 17.39
CA ASN A 386 9.56 -15.11 17.29
C ASN A 386 9.70 -14.01 16.24
N ARG A 387 9.06 -14.16 15.06
CA ARG A 387 9.02 -13.10 14.04
C ARG A 387 8.30 -11.85 14.55
N LEU A 388 7.15 -12.00 15.21
CA LEU A 388 6.40 -10.87 15.78
C LEU A 388 7.17 -10.13 16.87
N LEU A 389 7.91 -10.84 17.72
CA LEU A 389 8.74 -10.27 18.78
C LEU A 389 10.10 -9.73 18.28
N GLY A 390 10.44 -9.97 17.01
CA GLY A 390 11.69 -9.48 16.42
C GLY A 390 11.71 -7.96 16.24
N GLU A 391 12.91 -7.42 16.07
CA GLU A 391 13.17 -5.96 15.95
C GLU A 391 12.37 -5.27 14.84
N LYS A 392 12.06 -6.00 13.75
CA LYS A 392 11.30 -5.46 12.62
C LYS A 392 9.81 -5.22 12.95
N TYR A 393 9.16 -6.18 13.62
CA TYR A 393 7.70 -6.18 13.75
C TYR A 393 7.21 -5.75 15.13
N ARG A 394 7.99 -6.01 16.20
CA ARG A 394 7.60 -5.64 17.57
C ARG A 394 7.24 -4.16 17.74
N PRO A 395 8.07 -3.19 17.33
CA PRO A 395 7.74 -1.77 17.52
C PRO A 395 6.51 -1.35 16.70
N VAL A 396 6.37 -1.90 15.50
CA VAL A 396 5.25 -1.62 14.60
C VAL A 396 3.94 -2.16 15.18
N LEU A 397 3.94 -3.41 15.65
CA LEU A 397 2.78 -4.05 16.29
C LEU A 397 2.40 -3.32 17.58
N ALA A 398 3.36 -2.93 18.42
CA ALA A 398 3.09 -2.16 19.63
C ALA A 398 2.44 -0.80 19.31
N GLN A 399 2.89 -0.11 18.26
CA GLN A 399 2.27 1.13 17.79
C GLN A 399 0.85 0.91 17.28
N VAL A 400 0.61 -0.12 16.47
CA VAL A 400 -0.73 -0.49 15.98
C VAL A 400 -1.69 -0.77 17.14
N LEU A 401 -1.27 -1.58 18.12
CA LEU A 401 -2.08 -1.87 19.31
C LEU A 401 -2.35 -0.60 20.14
N THR A 402 -1.38 0.29 20.27
CA THR A 402 -1.53 1.57 20.95
C THR A 402 -2.57 2.45 20.25
N ILE A 403 -2.50 2.56 18.93
CA ILE A 403 -3.42 3.36 18.12
C ILE A 403 -4.84 2.81 18.23
N HIS A 404 -5.02 1.51 18.03
CA HIS A 404 -6.34 0.87 18.12
C HIS A 404 -7.01 1.09 19.49
N ARG A 405 -6.25 0.94 20.58
CA ARG A 405 -6.75 1.20 21.93
C ARG A 405 -7.03 2.67 22.20
N SER A 406 -6.22 3.58 21.65
CA SER A 406 -6.48 5.02 21.75
C SER A 406 -7.84 5.40 21.13
N TRP A 407 -8.24 4.75 20.04
CA TRP A 407 -9.57 4.94 19.44
C TRP A 407 -10.70 4.47 20.37
N ARG A 408 -10.43 3.48 21.23
CA ARG A 408 -11.35 2.98 22.26
C ARG A 408 -11.21 3.69 23.61
N LYS A 409 -10.33 4.71 23.71
CA LYS A 409 -10.00 5.44 24.96
C LYS A 409 -9.43 4.55 26.08
N GLU A 410 -8.71 3.50 25.69
CA GLU A 410 -8.04 2.59 26.63
C GLU A 410 -6.54 2.87 26.71
N VAL A 411 -5.94 2.66 27.89
CA VAL A 411 -4.49 2.81 28.08
C VAL A 411 -3.77 1.56 27.58
N PHE A 412 -2.76 1.73 26.74
CA PHE A 412 -1.87 0.65 26.32
C PHE A 412 -0.57 0.66 27.13
N SER A 413 -0.06 -0.54 27.44
CA SER A 413 1.28 -0.75 27.98
C SER A 413 1.96 -1.81 27.13
N ASP A 414 3.25 -1.64 26.81
CA ASP A 414 4.04 -2.64 26.05
C ASP A 414 3.99 -4.04 26.71
N LYS A 415 3.78 -4.08 28.03
CA LYS A 415 3.55 -5.31 28.79
C LYS A 415 2.35 -6.13 28.29
N MET A 416 1.36 -5.49 27.66
CA MET A 416 0.17 -6.17 27.13
C MET A 416 0.48 -7.03 25.91
N LEU A 417 1.42 -6.61 25.05
CA LEU A 417 1.87 -7.43 23.92
C LEU A 417 2.58 -8.69 24.43
N ALA A 418 3.47 -8.50 25.41
CA ALA A 418 4.11 -9.58 26.15
C ALA A 418 3.08 -10.56 26.74
N VAL A 419 2.06 -10.07 27.44
CA VAL A 419 0.99 -10.90 28.02
C VAL A 419 0.21 -11.66 26.93
N ALA A 420 -0.11 -11.03 25.80
CA ALA A 420 -0.82 -11.69 24.71
C ALA A 420 -0.02 -12.86 24.12
N VAL A 421 1.29 -12.66 23.87
CA VAL A 421 2.17 -13.74 23.38
C VAL A 421 2.33 -14.85 24.42
N LEU A 422 2.45 -14.52 25.70
CA LEU A 422 2.47 -15.50 26.78
C LEU A 422 1.18 -16.33 26.82
N ASN A 423 0.02 -15.73 26.57
CA ASN A 423 -1.25 -16.45 26.52
C ASN A 423 -1.33 -17.39 25.31
N ILE A 424 -0.78 -17.01 24.15
CA ILE A 424 -0.68 -17.91 22.99
C ILE A 424 0.20 -19.12 23.33
N VAL A 425 1.34 -18.91 23.99
CA VAL A 425 2.21 -20.00 24.45
C VAL A 425 1.48 -20.91 25.43
N LYS A 426 0.78 -20.36 26.43
CA LYS A 426 -0.01 -21.15 27.38
C LYS A 426 -1.13 -21.95 26.71
N ALA A 427 -1.82 -21.35 25.73
CA ALA A 427 -2.85 -22.05 24.96
C ALA A 427 -2.25 -23.23 24.18
N LEU A 428 -1.06 -23.05 23.60
CA LEU A 428 -0.32 -24.11 22.92
C LEU A 428 0.13 -25.22 23.89
N GLU A 429 0.62 -24.87 25.08
CA GLU A 429 1.00 -25.85 26.11
C GLU A 429 -0.20 -26.67 26.59
N ALA A 430 -1.35 -26.02 26.80
CA ALA A 430 -2.60 -26.71 27.15
C ALA A 430 -3.04 -27.70 26.05
N ASN A 431 -2.73 -27.41 24.78
CA ASN A 431 -2.98 -28.35 23.69
C ASN A 431 -2.08 -29.60 23.80
N PHE A 432 -0.83 -29.46 24.26
CA PHE A 432 0.06 -30.62 24.47
C PHE A 432 -0.55 -31.60 25.45
N ASP A 433 -1.10 -31.09 26.56
CA ASP A 433 -1.70 -31.93 27.59
C ASP A 433 -2.94 -32.67 27.08
N VAL A 434 -3.79 -32.02 26.28
CA VAL A 434 -4.98 -32.66 25.69
C VAL A 434 -4.58 -33.69 24.64
N TRP A 435 -3.64 -33.36 23.75
CA TRP A 435 -3.12 -34.29 22.75
C TRP A 435 -2.44 -35.50 23.37
N SER A 436 -1.69 -35.33 24.46
CA SER A 436 -1.05 -36.45 25.17
C SER A 436 -2.08 -37.46 25.70
N LYS A 437 -3.26 -36.99 26.14
CA LYS A 437 -4.34 -37.83 26.67
C LYS A 437 -5.18 -38.50 25.57
N ALA A 438 -5.08 -38.01 24.33
CA ALA A 438 -5.82 -38.57 23.19
C ALA A 438 -5.22 -39.87 22.66
N TYR A 439 -3.97 -40.21 23.03
CA TYR A 439 -3.37 -41.48 22.67
C TYR A 439 -3.96 -42.61 23.52
N GLY A 440 -4.36 -43.70 22.86
CA GLY A 440 -4.80 -44.92 23.55
C GLY A 440 -3.67 -45.63 24.30
N ASN A 441 -2.44 -45.57 23.79
CA ASN A 441 -1.26 -46.13 24.44
C ASN A 441 -0.52 -45.03 25.24
N LYS A 442 -0.44 -45.22 26.57
CA LYS A 442 0.25 -44.29 27.48
C LYS A 442 1.75 -44.18 27.21
N ILE A 443 2.40 -45.24 26.73
CA ILE A 443 3.83 -45.20 26.38
C ILE A 443 4.06 -44.28 25.17
N GLN A 444 3.13 -44.31 24.21
CA GLN A 444 3.19 -43.43 23.04
C GLN A 444 3.00 -41.96 23.43
N SER A 445 2.15 -41.66 24.42
CA SER A 445 1.99 -40.29 24.90
C SER A 445 3.25 -39.73 25.58
N TYR A 446 4.05 -40.58 26.23
CA TYR A 446 5.36 -40.16 26.76
C TYR A 446 6.33 -39.77 25.63
N ILE A 447 6.40 -40.54 24.54
CA ILE A 447 7.23 -40.21 23.37
C ILE A 447 6.76 -38.89 22.74
N PHE A 448 5.45 -38.72 22.58
CA PHE A 448 4.87 -37.48 22.06
C PHE A 448 5.24 -36.27 22.91
N MET A 449 5.10 -36.37 24.24
CA MET A 449 5.43 -35.28 25.14
C MET A 449 6.94 -34.99 25.16
N MET A 450 7.77 -36.03 25.15
CA MET A 450 9.23 -35.90 25.05
C MET A 450 9.64 -35.15 23.77
N ASN A 451 9.13 -35.60 22.61
CA ASN A 451 9.38 -34.98 21.31
C ASN A 451 8.93 -33.51 21.28
N THR A 452 7.70 -33.25 21.73
CA THR A 452 7.08 -31.93 21.64
C THR A 452 7.76 -30.94 22.58
N ARG A 453 8.03 -31.32 23.84
CA ARG A 453 8.71 -30.46 24.82
C ARG A 453 10.16 -30.19 24.41
N TRP A 454 10.88 -31.19 23.91
CA TRP A 454 12.25 -31.01 23.41
C TRP A 454 12.31 -30.09 22.20
N HIS A 455 11.45 -30.31 21.20
CA HIS A 455 11.36 -29.43 20.04
C HIS A 455 11.01 -28.00 20.46
N PHE A 456 10.01 -27.84 21.33
CA PHE A 456 9.60 -26.53 21.80
C PHE A 456 10.73 -25.79 22.53
N TYR A 457 11.44 -26.48 23.45
CA TYR A 457 12.65 -25.96 24.09
C TYR A 457 13.69 -25.50 23.07
N LYS A 458 14.06 -26.36 22.12
CA LYS A 458 15.15 -26.10 21.15
C LYS A 458 14.85 -24.89 20.25
N HIS A 459 13.60 -24.72 19.84
CA HIS A 459 13.19 -23.63 18.95
C HIS A 459 12.87 -22.31 19.68
N VAL A 460 12.66 -22.36 21.00
CA VAL A 460 12.50 -21.17 21.85
C VAL A 460 13.83 -20.72 22.45
N LYS A 461 14.76 -21.64 22.70
CA LYS A 461 16.08 -21.33 23.27
C LYS A 461 16.81 -20.31 22.39
N ALA A 462 17.41 -19.31 23.02
CA ALA A 462 18.14 -18.23 22.38
C ALA A 462 17.32 -17.35 21.41
N THR A 463 15.99 -17.23 21.61
CA THR A 463 15.15 -16.29 20.86
C THR A 463 14.55 -15.20 21.76
N LYS A 464 13.92 -14.19 21.14
CA LYS A 464 13.16 -13.15 21.87
C LYS A 464 12.00 -13.72 22.68
N LEU A 465 11.46 -14.86 22.27
CA LEU A 465 10.44 -15.57 23.05
C LEU A 465 11.02 -16.18 24.33
N ALA A 466 12.28 -16.66 24.32
CA ALA A 466 12.98 -17.08 25.54
C ALA A 466 13.19 -15.93 26.53
N GLU A 467 13.61 -14.75 26.04
CA GLU A 467 13.75 -13.55 26.89
C GLU A 467 12.42 -13.19 27.59
N LEU A 468 11.29 -13.38 26.90
CA LEU A 468 9.95 -13.11 27.42
C LEU A 468 9.47 -14.16 28.44
N LEU A 469 9.76 -15.44 28.19
CA LEU A 469 9.32 -16.56 29.04
C LEU A 469 10.19 -16.73 30.30
N GLY A 470 11.47 -16.35 30.22
CA GLY A 470 12.42 -16.40 31.32
C GLY A 470 13.10 -17.77 31.51
N ASP A 471 14.27 -17.74 32.15
CA ASP A 471 15.16 -18.91 32.29
C ASP A 471 14.55 -20.07 33.08
N VAL A 472 13.67 -19.77 34.04
CA VAL A 472 12.98 -20.80 34.83
C VAL A 472 12.12 -21.67 33.92
N TRP A 473 11.34 -21.04 33.03
CA TRP A 473 10.47 -21.73 32.09
C TRP A 473 11.26 -22.60 31.10
N ILE A 474 12.41 -22.10 30.63
CA ILE A 474 13.31 -22.82 29.71
C ILE A 474 13.87 -24.07 30.39
N ARG A 475 14.35 -23.94 31.63
CA ARG A 475 14.85 -25.06 32.43
C ARG A 475 13.78 -26.08 32.73
N ASP A 476 12.54 -25.66 32.98
CA ASP A 476 11.45 -26.60 33.27
C ASP A 476 11.08 -27.44 32.04
N HIS A 477 11.16 -26.88 30.83
CA HIS A 477 10.98 -27.63 29.59
C HIS A 477 12.07 -28.68 29.33
N GLU A 478 13.31 -28.37 29.68
CA GLU A 478 14.41 -29.33 29.64
C GLU A 478 14.18 -30.49 30.63
N LYS A 479 13.78 -30.16 31.87
CA LYS A 479 13.40 -31.19 32.86
C LYS A 479 12.22 -32.05 32.42
N PHE A 480 11.24 -31.49 31.70
CA PHE A 480 10.13 -32.28 31.19
C PHE A 480 10.60 -33.34 30.18
N LYS A 481 11.58 -33.03 29.31
CA LYS A 481 12.17 -34.03 28.41
C LYS A 481 12.78 -35.19 29.21
N ASP A 482 13.57 -34.89 30.24
CA ASP A 482 14.22 -35.94 31.05
C ASP A 482 13.21 -36.75 31.86
N PHE A 483 12.17 -36.10 32.37
CA PHE A 483 11.06 -36.76 33.05
C PHE A 483 10.35 -37.76 32.12
N TYR A 484 9.95 -37.33 30.92
CA TYR A 484 9.26 -38.19 29.95
C TYR A 484 10.14 -39.32 29.44
N LEU A 485 11.43 -39.06 29.21
CA LEU A 485 12.41 -40.09 28.88
C LEU A 485 12.51 -41.15 29.98
N THR A 486 12.57 -40.72 31.25
CA THR A 486 12.68 -41.63 32.40
C THR A 486 11.43 -42.51 32.55
N VAL A 487 10.22 -41.93 32.49
CA VAL A 487 8.98 -42.71 32.60
C VAL A 487 8.75 -43.60 31.37
N PHE A 488 9.15 -43.16 30.17
CA PHE A 488 9.18 -44.00 28.98
C PHE A 488 10.07 -45.22 29.21
N MET A 489 11.32 -45.01 29.62
CA MET A 489 12.27 -46.09 29.87
C MET A 489 11.76 -47.07 30.93
N ARG A 490 11.20 -46.57 32.04
CA ARG A 490 10.67 -47.39 33.13
C ARG A 490 9.46 -48.23 32.70
N ASP A 491 8.47 -47.60 32.08
CA ASP A 491 7.17 -48.24 31.77
C ASP A 491 7.22 -49.05 30.47
N SER A 492 8.24 -48.87 29.63
CA SER A 492 8.46 -49.65 28.40
C SER A 492 9.57 -50.70 28.58
N TRP A 493 10.78 -50.44 28.10
CA TRP A 493 11.89 -51.39 28.04
C TRP A 493 12.35 -51.86 29.43
N GLY A 494 12.25 -51.01 30.45
CA GLY A 494 12.51 -51.37 31.84
C GLY A 494 11.61 -52.49 32.37
N ALA A 495 10.39 -52.63 31.84
CA ALA A 495 9.47 -53.71 32.21
C ALA A 495 9.95 -55.11 31.78
N LEU A 496 10.94 -55.19 30.87
CA LEU A 496 11.56 -56.47 30.47
C LEU A 496 12.67 -56.92 31.44
N SER A 497 13.22 -56.01 32.24
CA SER A 497 14.33 -56.32 33.16
C SER A 497 14.03 -57.48 34.12
N PRO A 498 12.84 -57.57 34.77
CA PRO A 498 12.54 -58.69 35.67
C PRO A 498 12.55 -60.07 34.99
N LEU A 499 12.29 -60.14 33.68
CA LEU A 499 12.33 -61.40 32.91
C LEU A 499 13.75 -61.90 32.70
N LEU A 500 14.74 -61.01 32.78
CA LEU A 500 16.17 -61.28 32.61
C LEU A 500 16.92 -61.32 33.96
N ASN A 501 16.21 -61.27 35.08
CA ASN A 501 16.82 -61.34 36.42
C ASN A 501 17.15 -62.78 36.85
N ARG A 502 18.13 -62.89 37.76
CA ARG A 502 18.58 -64.15 38.38
C ARG A 502 17.69 -64.63 39.53
N GLU A 503 16.83 -63.76 40.06
CA GLU A 503 15.94 -64.06 41.19
C GLU A 503 15.03 -65.25 40.88
N GLY A 504 14.91 -66.18 41.83
CA GLY A 504 14.20 -67.45 41.67
C GLY A 504 15.04 -68.58 41.06
N LEU A 505 16.11 -68.31 40.29
CA LEU A 505 16.99 -69.36 39.74
C LEU A 505 18.08 -69.80 40.75
N ILE A 506 18.40 -68.94 41.71
CA ILE A 506 19.43 -69.17 42.75
C ILE A 506 18.93 -70.16 43.82
N LEU A 507 17.61 -70.31 44.02
CA LEU A 507 17.04 -71.22 45.02
C LEU A 507 17.02 -72.70 44.59
N PHE A 508 17.23 -73.00 43.30
CA PHE A 508 17.14 -74.36 42.76
C PHE A 508 18.52 -75.03 42.62
N SER A 509 19.30 -75.07 43.70
CA SER A 509 20.53 -75.87 43.77
C SER A 509 20.28 -77.39 43.77
N LYS A 510 19.01 -77.85 43.81
CA LYS A 510 18.63 -79.28 43.87
C LYS A 510 17.92 -79.85 42.63
N GLY A 511 17.67 -79.10 41.55
CA GLY A 511 16.94 -79.63 40.39
C GLY A 511 17.24 -78.95 39.05
N ARG A 512 18.15 -79.55 38.25
CA ARG A 512 18.59 -79.02 36.95
C ARG A 512 17.45 -78.93 35.91
N ALA A 513 16.42 -79.77 36.01
CA ALA A 513 15.25 -79.77 35.14
C ALA A 513 14.30 -78.59 35.41
N THR A 514 13.98 -78.32 36.69
CA THR A 514 13.08 -77.23 37.09
C THR A 514 13.65 -75.85 36.75
N ALA A 515 14.97 -75.68 36.87
CA ALA A 515 15.65 -74.47 36.42
C ALA A 515 15.60 -74.30 34.89
N LYS A 516 15.75 -75.39 34.12
CA LYS A 516 15.67 -75.38 32.65
C LYS A 516 14.28 -74.95 32.17
N ASP A 517 13.21 -75.44 32.78
CA ASP A 517 11.84 -75.08 32.40
C ASP A 517 11.50 -73.62 32.73
N LEU A 518 11.97 -73.11 33.88
CA LEU A 518 11.80 -71.70 34.24
C LEU A 518 12.54 -70.75 33.29
N VAL A 519 13.77 -71.10 32.88
CA VAL A 519 14.55 -70.34 31.88
C VAL A 519 13.82 -70.33 30.53
N LYS A 520 13.32 -71.49 30.07
CA LYS A 520 12.53 -71.60 28.84
C LYS A 520 11.28 -70.71 28.89
N GLN A 521 10.56 -70.72 30.01
CA GLN A 521 9.36 -69.90 30.18
C GLN A 521 9.71 -68.40 30.14
N ARG A 522 10.74 -67.96 30.86
CA ARG A 522 11.19 -66.56 30.88
C ARG A 522 11.64 -66.09 29.50
N LEU A 523 12.45 -66.87 28.78
CA LEU A 523 12.89 -66.55 27.42
C LEU A 523 11.73 -66.48 26.43
N LYS A 524 10.76 -67.40 26.52
CA LYS A 524 9.57 -67.37 25.66
C LYS A 524 8.74 -66.11 25.90
N THR A 525 8.51 -65.75 27.16
CA THR A 525 7.80 -64.52 27.54
C THR A 525 8.56 -63.28 27.10
N PHE A 526 9.88 -63.24 27.31
CA PHE A 526 10.74 -62.15 26.85
C PHE A 526 10.67 -61.98 25.33
N ASN A 527 10.84 -63.05 24.55
CA ASN A 527 10.82 -62.99 23.09
C ASN A 527 9.46 -62.49 22.56
N ALA A 528 8.36 -62.93 23.17
CA ALA A 528 7.01 -62.48 22.81
C ALA A 528 6.83 -60.99 23.10
N ARG A 529 7.14 -60.55 24.32
CA ARG A 529 7.00 -59.14 24.75
C ARG A 529 7.94 -58.21 23.98
N PHE A 530 9.18 -58.63 23.77
CA PHE A 530 10.14 -57.89 22.95
C PHE A 530 9.64 -57.73 21.50
N SER A 531 9.14 -58.81 20.87
CA SER A 531 8.62 -58.76 19.50
C SER A 531 7.45 -57.79 19.37
N GLU A 532 6.50 -57.88 20.32
CA GLU A 532 5.30 -57.03 20.39
C GLU A 532 5.70 -55.55 20.55
N MET A 533 6.52 -55.24 21.55
CA MET A 533 7.01 -53.88 21.80
C MET A 533 7.82 -53.33 20.62
N PHE A 534 8.75 -54.12 20.07
CA PHE A 534 9.54 -53.69 18.92
C PHE A 534 8.66 -53.40 17.72
N HIS A 535 7.67 -54.25 17.43
CA HIS A 535 6.73 -54.05 16.34
C HIS A 535 5.93 -52.75 16.52
N GLU A 536 5.33 -52.54 17.69
CA GLU A 536 4.56 -51.32 17.99
C GLU A 536 5.42 -50.05 17.94
N GLN A 537 6.56 -50.05 18.63
CA GLN A 537 7.41 -48.88 18.77
C GLN A 537 8.20 -48.55 17.49
N SER A 538 8.37 -49.52 16.58
CA SER A 538 8.98 -49.27 15.26
C SER A 538 8.15 -48.34 14.37
N ALA A 539 6.86 -48.12 14.69
CA ALA A 539 6.00 -47.19 13.99
C ALA A 539 6.10 -45.75 14.51
N TRP A 540 6.69 -45.56 15.70
CA TRP A 540 6.82 -44.24 16.32
C TRP A 540 8.08 -43.53 15.82
N ILE A 541 8.10 -42.20 15.96
CA ILE A 541 9.19 -41.37 15.44
C ILE A 541 9.74 -40.45 16.52
N ILE A 542 11.06 -40.33 16.58
CA ILE A 542 11.75 -39.25 17.31
C ILE A 542 12.44 -38.39 16.24
N PRO A 543 11.90 -37.18 15.93
CA PRO A 543 12.41 -36.35 14.84
C PRO A 543 13.84 -35.85 15.07
N ASP A 544 14.16 -35.46 16.30
CA ASP A 544 15.48 -34.94 16.67
C ASP A 544 16.50 -36.08 16.75
N LYS A 545 17.62 -35.91 16.03
CA LYS A 545 18.62 -36.98 15.87
C LYS A 545 19.37 -37.28 17.16
N ASP A 546 19.66 -36.26 17.96
CA ASP A 546 20.44 -36.40 19.18
C ASP A 546 19.59 -37.02 20.28
N LEU A 547 18.35 -36.55 20.46
CA LEU A 547 17.37 -37.17 21.35
C LEU A 547 17.09 -38.63 20.96
N ARG A 548 17.00 -38.92 19.65
CA ARG A 548 16.80 -40.30 19.18
C ARG A 548 17.99 -41.18 19.54
N ARG A 549 19.22 -40.70 19.30
CA ARG A 549 20.44 -41.45 19.63
C ARG A 549 20.49 -41.74 21.13
N GLU A 550 20.32 -40.70 21.96
CA GLU A 550 20.27 -40.82 23.42
C GLU A 550 19.23 -41.86 23.87
N THR A 551 18.01 -41.79 23.32
CA THR A 551 16.93 -42.73 23.66
C THR A 551 17.30 -44.16 23.25
N CYS A 552 17.79 -44.37 22.02
CA CYS A 552 18.18 -45.70 21.55
C CYS A 552 19.35 -46.27 22.37
N ASP A 553 20.34 -45.46 22.73
CA ASP A 553 21.49 -45.88 23.54
C ASP A 553 21.03 -46.33 24.93
N LEU A 554 20.10 -45.61 25.56
CA LEU A 554 19.51 -46.01 26.84
C LEU A 554 18.72 -47.32 26.74
N VAL A 555 17.96 -47.52 25.65
CA VAL A 555 17.24 -48.78 25.39
C VAL A 555 18.22 -49.95 25.19
N ILE A 556 19.29 -49.73 24.44
CA ILE A 556 20.37 -50.73 24.25
C ILE A 556 21.00 -51.07 25.60
N GLN A 557 21.36 -50.07 26.41
CA GLN A 557 21.96 -50.27 27.74
C GLN A 557 21.02 -50.99 28.71
N ALA A 558 19.71 -50.77 28.61
CA ALA A 558 18.72 -51.41 29.47
C ALA A 558 18.50 -52.90 29.13
N ILE A 559 18.65 -53.30 27.87
CA ILE A 559 18.28 -54.65 27.40
C ILE A 559 19.48 -55.53 27.06
N VAL A 560 20.47 -54.99 26.34
CA VAL A 560 21.56 -55.79 25.76
C VAL A 560 22.48 -56.39 26.84
N PRO A 561 22.97 -55.64 27.86
CA PRO A 561 23.81 -56.21 28.90
C PRO A 561 23.09 -57.26 29.77
N PRO A 562 21.85 -57.03 30.27
CA PRO A 562 21.10 -58.06 30.99
C PRO A 562 20.84 -59.31 30.15
N TYR A 563 20.48 -59.15 28.87
CA TYR A 563 20.27 -60.28 27.97
C TYR A 563 21.56 -61.07 27.72
N ARG A 564 22.69 -60.37 27.45
CA ARG A 564 24.02 -61.00 27.28
C ARG A 564 24.39 -61.83 28.51
N SER A 565 24.26 -61.26 29.70
CA SER A 565 24.55 -61.95 30.96
C SER A 565 23.61 -63.15 31.17
N TYR A 566 22.32 -63.01 30.89
CA TYR A 566 21.35 -64.09 31.02
C TYR A 566 21.66 -65.25 30.06
N MET A 567 21.96 -64.94 28.80
CA MET A 567 22.33 -65.94 27.79
C MET A 567 23.66 -66.64 28.08
N GLN A 568 24.68 -65.93 28.60
CA GLN A 568 25.94 -66.56 29.00
C GLN A 568 25.76 -67.56 30.16
N ASN A 569 24.89 -67.24 31.12
CA ASN A 569 24.69 -68.08 32.31
C ASN A 569 23.71 -69.26 32.07
N TYR A 570 22.71 -69.07 31.20
CA TYR A 570 21.61 -70.04 31.04
C TYR A 570 21.38 -70.52 29.60
N GLY A 571 22.01 -69.90 28.60
CA GLY A 571 21.94 -70.31 27.19
C GLY A 571 22.30 -71.78 26.94
N PRO A 572 23.39 -72.32 27.52
CA PRO A 572 23.77 -73.72 27.34
C PRO A 572 22.70 -74.73 27.80
N LEU A 573 21.83 -74.35 28.75
CA LEU A 573 20.74 -75.21 29.24
C LEU A 573 19.61 -75.38 28.21
N VAL A 574 19.51 -74.44 27.26
CA VAL A 574 18.40 -74.35 26.29
C VAL A 574 18.88 -74.66 24.87
N GLU A 575 20.15 -74.40 24.56
CA GLU A 575 20.78 -74.70 23.25
C GLU A 575 20.92 -76.20 22.97
N GLN A 576 21.00 -77.04 24.01
CA GLN A 576 21.09 -78.51 23.88
C GLN A 576 19.74 -79.18 23.55
N ASP A 577 18.67 -78.39 23.37
CA ASP A 577 17.32 -78.86 23.13
C ASP A 577 16.98 -78.81 21.63
N ALA A 578 16.28 -79.82 21.09
CA ALA A 578 15.85 -79.84 19.68
C ALA A 578 14.94 -78.65 19.30
N SER A 579 14.40 -77.95 20.30
CA SER A 579 13.55 -76.76 20.17
C SER A 579 14.26 -75.43 20.47
N ALA A 580 15.60 -75.39 20.48
CA ALA A 580 16.42 -74.22 20.83
C ALA A 580 16.04 -72.94 20.07
N SER A 581 15.66 -73.03 18.79
CA SER A 581 15.25 -71.89 17.95
C SER A 581 14.01 -71.14 18.46
N LYS A 582 13.16 -71.78 19.28
CA LYS A 582 12.00 -71.13 19.92
C LYS A 582 12.38 -70.23 21.09
N TYR A 583 13.55 -70.46 21.69
CA TYR A 583 14.00 -69.78 22.91
C TYR A 583 15.16 -68.83 22.66
N VAL A 584 16.09 -69.20 21.77
CA VAL A 584 17.22 -68.37 21.33
C VAL A 584 16.88 -67.74 19.99
N LYS A 585 15.99 -66.74 20.00
CA LYS A 585 15.48 -66.08 18.79
C LYS A 585 16.36 -64.92 18.30
N TYR A 586 17.14 -64.32 19.20
CA TYR A 586 17.90 -63.11 18.93
C TYR A 586 19.37 -63.26 19.33
N THR A 587 20.27 -62.80 18.47
CA THR A 587 21.68 -62.63 18.83
C THR A 587 21.89 -61.30 19.52
N VAL A 588 22.95 -61.18 20.33
CA VAL A 588 23.27 -59.93 21.04
C VAL A 588 23.49 -58.78 20.04
N ASP A 589 24.27 -59.01 18.99
CA ASP A 589 24.49 -58.01 17.92
C ASP A 589 23.20 -57.72 17.12
N GLY A 590 22.32 -58.71 16.99
CA GLY A 590 21.03 -58.55 16.32
C GLY A 590 20.06 -57.67 17.12
N LEU A 591 20.02 -57.83 18.45
CA LEU A 591 19.25 -56.95 19.34
C LEU A 591 19.77 -55.53 19.29
N GLU A 592 21.09 -55.34 19.36
CA GLU A 592 21.71 -54.02 19.32
C GLU A 592 21.38 -53.28 18.01
N LYS A 593 21.48 -53.96 16.85
CA LYS A 593 21.10 -53.38 15.56
C LYS A 593 19.61 -53.06 15.45
N MET A 594 18.74 -53.95 15.93
CA MET A 594 17.30 -53.69 15.93
C MET A 594 16.97 -52.47 16.79
N LEU A 595 17.43 -52.44 18.04
CA LEU A 595 17.17 -51.34 18.97
C LEU A 595 17.77 -50.02 18.47
N GLY A 596 18.96 -50.03 17.88
CA GLY A 596 19.57 -48.86 17.26
C GLY A 596 18.79 -48.31 16.05
N SER A 597 17.94 -49.13 15.42
CA SER A 597 17.10 -48.72 14.28
C SER A 597 15.72 -48.17 14.69
N LEU A 598 15.38 -48.20 15.98
CA LEU A 598 14.10 -47.69 16.48
C LEU A 598 13.94 -46.18 16.24
N PHE A 599 12.69 -45.75 16.13
CA PHE A 599 12.29 -44.34 16.04
C PHE A 599 12.81 -43.56 14.83
N ALA A 600 13.38 -44.25 13.83
CA ALA A 600 13.86 -43.64 12.61
C ALA A 600 12.72 -43.10 11.74
N LEU A 601 12.97 -41.96 11.08
CA LEU A 601 12.06 -41.40 10.07
C LEU A 601 11.97 -42.37 8.89
N ARG A 602 10.80 -42.97 8.66
CA ARG A 602 10.58 -43.77 7.45
C ARG A 602 10.43 -42.85 6.23
N PRO A 603 11.06 -43.14 5.07
CA PRO A 603 10.79 -42.39 3.84
C PRO A 603 9.32 -42.55 3.48
N ARG A 604 8.55 -41.45 3.54
CA ARG A 604 7.14 -41.44 3.16
C ARG A 604 7.07 -41.71 1.65
N ARG A 605 6.52 -42.85 1.21
CA ARG A 605 6.03 -42.99 -0.17
C ARG A 605 4.95 -41.93 -0.35
N SER A 606 5.08 -41.09 -1.37
CA SER A 606 4.13 -40.02 -1.71
C SER A 606 2.74 -40.58 -1.97
N GLY A 607 1.95 -40.75 -0.91
CA GLY A 607 0.53 -41.00 -0.94
C GLY A 607 -0.19 -39.66 -0.81
N SER A 608 -0.91 -39.27 -1.86
CA SER A 608 -1.87 -38.18 -1.87
C SER A 608 -2.82 -38.31 -0.66
N PHE A 609 -2.73 -37.36 0.28
CA PHE A 609 -3.79 -37.14 1.24
C PHE A 609 -4.80 -36.20 0.58
N GLN A 610 -5.96 -36.74 0.20
CA GLN A 610 -7.15 -35.91 0.00
C GLN A 610 -7.56 -35.37 1.37
N ILE A 611 -7.42 -34.06 1.54
CA ILE A 611 -7.91 -33.33 2.70
C ILE A 611 -9.38 -33.03 2.43
N GLY A 612 -10.27 -33.65 3.21
CA GLY A 612 -11.68 -33.30 3.25
C GLY A 612 -11.84 -31.83 3.63
N HIS A 613 -12.51 -31.08 2.75
CA HIS A 613 -12.78 -29.66 2.92
C HIS A 613 -13.71 -29.41 4.10
N SER A 614 -13.22 -28.81 5.17
CA SER A 614 -13.94 -27.76 5.93
C SER A 614 -12.98 -27.07 6.92
N ASN A 615 -13.05 -25.73 6.95
CA ASN A 615 -12.20 -24.77 7.70
C ASN A 615 -10.73 -24.60 7.24
N GLY A 616 -10.57 -23.92 6.10
CA GLY A 616 -9.31 -23.73 5.37
C GLY A 616 -8.43 -22.52 5.72
N LYS A 617 -8.41 -22.00 6.96
CA LYS A 617 -7.57 -20.80 7.27
C LYS A 617 -6.14 -21.10 7.72
N ILE A 618 -5.88 -22.21 8.42
CA ILE A 618 -4.52 -22.55 8.90
C ILE A 618 -3.85 -23.61 8.02
N THR A 619 -4.63 -24.54 7.46
CA THR A 619 -4.12 -25.64 6.62
C THR A 619 -3.44 -25.13 5.35
N SER A 620 -3.94 -24.05 4.73
CA SER A 620 -3.30 -23.40 3.58
C SER A 620 -1.92 -22.80 3.93
N ALA A 621 -1.84 -22.01 5.01
CA ALA A 621 -0.61 -21.38 5.49
C ALA A 621 0.47 -22.42 5.86
N MET A 622 0.07 -23.55 6.46
CA MET A 622 0.96 -24.67 6.81
C MET A 622 1.57 -25.37 5.59
N THR A 623 1.00 -25.22 4.39
CA THR A 623 1.53 -25.80 3.14
C THR A 623 2.48 -24.84 2.42
N GLY A 624 2.28 -23.53 2.60
CA GLY A 624 3.06 -22.46 1.94
C GLY A 624 4.48 -22.28 2.49
N MET A 625 4.69 -22.35 3.81
CA MET A 625 6.02 -22.15 4.40
C MET A 625 7.06 -23.21 3.97
N TYR A 626 6.62 -24.43 3.66
CA TYR A 626 7.51 -25.50 3.18
C TYR A 626 7.89 -25.39 1.70
N ARG A 627 7.13 -24.64 0.87
CA ARG A 627 7.54 -24.38 -0.52
C ARG A 627 8.74 -23.45 -0.60
N SER A 628 8.93 -22.56 0.38
CA SER A 628 10.07 -21.64 0.42
C SER A 628 11.38 -22.30 0.91
N ALA A 629 11.29 -23.39 1.68
CA ALA A 629 12.47 -24.14 2.14
C ALA A 629 12.99 -25.19 1.13
N SER A 630 12.23 -25.47 0.06
CA SER A 630 12.57 -26.49 -0.94
C SER A 630 13.20 -25.92 -2.23
N THR A 631 13.30 -24.60 -2.38
CA THR A 631 13.92 -23.92 -3.53
C THR A 631 15.19 -23.17 -3.12
N VAL A 632 16.05 -23.85 -2.36
CA VAL A 632 17.48 -23.57 -2.34
C VAL A 632 18.20 -24.90 -2.53
N LYS A 633 18.52 -25.20 -3.79
CA LYS A 633 19.66 -26.01 -4.17
C LYS A 633 20.57 -25.14 -5.00
#